data_AF-A0A967AIW6-F1
#
_entry.id   AF-A0A967AIW6-F1
#
_cell.length_a   1.000
_cell.length_b   1.000
_cell.length_c   1.000
_cell.angle_alpha   90.00
_cell.angle_beta   90.00
_cell.angle_gamma   90.00
#
_symmetry.space_group_name_H-M   'P 1'
#
loop_
_entity.id
_entity.type
_entity.pdbx_description
1 polymer ?
#
loop_
_entity_poly.entity_id
_entity_poly.type
_entity_poly.pdbx_seq_one_letter_code
_entity_poly.pdbx_strand_id
1 'polypeptide(L)' 'MPTLFTPIQVGELLLPNRIVMAPLTRVRAGSTHIPNDMMVDYYAQRAS' A
#
# COMPACT_ATOMS: atom_id res chain seq x y z
N MET A 1 -20.69 -1.41 -15.55
CA MET A 1 -20.35 -1.46 -14.11
C MET A 1 -18.84 -1.60 -13.99
N PRO A 2 -18.15 -0.78 -13.18
CA PRO A 2 -16.70 -0.92 -12.98
C PRO A 2 -16.37 -2.23 -12.27
N THR A 3 -15.20 -2.81 -12.57
CA THR A 3 -14.65 -4.01 -11.91
C THR A 3 -13.51 -3.62 -10.96
N LEU A 4 -13.02 -4.56 -10.14
CA LEU A 4 -11.89 -4.33 -9.25
C LEU A 4 -10.61 -3.89 -9.97
N PHE A 5 -10.41 -4.31 -11.22
CA PHE A 5 -9.25 -3.96 -12.04
C PHE A 5 -9.47 -2.72 -12.91
N THR A 6 -10.63 -2.06 -12.81
CA THR A 6 -10.88 -0.81 -13.54
C THR A 6 -10.22 0.34 -12.79
N PRO A 7 -9.38 1.18 -13.45
CA PRO A 7 -8.77 2.36 -12.84
C PRO A 7 -9.78 3.30 -12.15
N ILE A 8 -9.29 4.11 -11.21
CA ILE A 8 -10.10 5.08 -10.46
C ILE A 8 -9.32 6.37 -10.21
N GLN A 9 -9.98 7.51 -10.42
CA GLN A 9 -9.48 8.82 -10.02
C GLN A 9 -9.83 9.10 -8.56
N VAL A 10 -8.83 9.42 -7.73
CA VAL A 10 -8.99 9.79 -6.31
C VAL A 10 -8.34 11.15 -6.09
N GLY A 11 -9.15 12.21 -6.08
CA GLY A 11 -8.63 13.57 -6.08
C GLY A 11 -7.77 13.81 -7.33
N GLU A 12 -6.50 14.16 -7.14
CA GLU A 12 -5.53 14.39 -8.23
C GLU A 12 -4.78 13.12 -8.67
N LEU A 13 -4.95 11.99 -7.98
CA LEU A 13 -4.23 10.75 -8.26
C LEU A 13 -5.06 9.78 -9.10
N LEU A 14 -4.48 9.27 -10.19
CA LEU A 14 -5.04 8.16 -10.94
C LEU A 14 -4.46 6.83 -10.42
N LEU A 15 -5.32 5.97 -9.87
CA LEU A 15 -4.92 4.66 -9.37
C LEU A 15 -5.22 3.57 -10.42
N PRO A 16 -4.33 2.57 -10.59
CA PRO A 16 -4.46 1.56 -11.64
C PRO A 16 -5.62 0.58 -11.42
N ASN A 17 -6.08 0.43 -10.18
CA ASN A 17 -7.13 -0.51 -9.81
C ASN A 17 -7.88 -0.03 -8.55
N ARG A 18 -8.90 -0.78 -8.13
CA ARG A 18 -9.74 -0.52 -6.94
C ARG A 18 -9.42 -1.48 -5.78
N ILE A 19 -8.23 -2.08 -5.78
CA ILE A 19 -7.73 -3.00 -4.77
C ILE A 19 -6.78 -2.22 -3.87
N VAL A 20 -7.14 -2.04 -2.61
CA VAL A 20 -6.40 -1.18 -1.68
C VAL A 20 -5.80 -2.02 -0.56
N MET A 21 -4.53 -1.75 -0.22
CA MET A 21 -3.92 -2.28 0.98
C MET A 21 -4.45 -1.52 2.21
N ALA A 22 -5.27 -2.19 3.02
CA ALA A 22 -5.77 -1.61 4.26
C ALA A 22 -4.62 -1.22 5.23
N PRO A 23 -4.83 -0.23 6.12
CA PRO A 23 -3.84 0.11 7.14
C PRO A 23 -3.72 -1.03 8.16
N LEU A 24 -2.50 -1.55 8.33
CA LEU A 24 -2.21 -2.70 9.18
C LEU A 24 -1.04 -2.40 10.11
N THR A 25 -1.29 -2.24 11.41
CA THR A 25 -0.22 -2.16 12.41
C THR A 25 0.51 -3.50 12.48
N ARG A 26 1.83 -3.48 12.20
CA ARG A 26 2.64 -4.72 12.16
C ARG A 26 3.62 -4.88 13.31
N VAL A 27 3.83 -3.82 14.11
CA VAL A 27 4.80 -3.80 15.23
C VAL A 27 6.23 -4.17 14.75
N ARG A 28 6.64 -3.67 13.57
CA ARG A 28 7.92 -4.01 12.91
C ARG A 28 8.99 -2.90 12.93
N ALA A 29 8.69 -1.76 13.54
CA ALA A 29 9.60 -0.61 13.61
C ALA A 29 10.68 -0.73 14.72
N GLY A 30 10.66 -1.80 15.51
CA GLY A 30 11.59 -1.99 16.63
C GLY A 30 11.48 -0.91 17.70
N SER A 31 12.53 -0.77 18.51
CA SER A 31 12.62 0.20 19.63
C SER A 31 12.89 1.63 19.18
N THR A 32 13.45 1.82 17.98
CA THR A 32 13.75 3.16 17.45
C THR A 32 12.52 3.82 16.84
N HIS A 33 11.47 3.04 16.55
CA HIS A 33 10.26 3.49 15.85
C HIS A 33 10.52 4.05 14.45
N ILE A 34 11.69 3.76 13.86
CA ILE A 34 12.07 4.17 12.50
C ILE A 34 11.80 2.99 11.54
N PRO A 35 11.19 3.23 10.36
CA PRO A 35 11.09 2.20 9.32
C PRO A 35 12.45 1.62 8.92
N ASN A 36 12.50 0.32 8.62
CA ASN A 36 13.73 -0.40 8.27
C ASN A 36 13.58 -1.17 6.95
N ASP A 37 14.68 -1.74 6.47
CA ASP A 37 14.75 -2.42 5.16
C ASP A 37 13.71 -3.55 5.00
N MET A 38 13.40 -4.28 6.08
CA MET A 38 12.34 -5.30 6.07
C MET A 38 10.96 -4.68 5.75
N MET A 39 10.68 -3.49 6.26
CA MET A 39 9.42 -2.79 5.97
C MET A 39 9.39 -2.30 4.51
N VAL A 40 10.54 -1.87 3.97
CA VAL A 40 10.66 -1.48 2.56
C VAL A 40 10.30 -2.65 1.65
N ASP A 41 10.94 -3.80 1.85
CA ASP A 41 10.67 -5.02 1.06
C ASP A 41 9.21 -5.45 1.19
N TYR A 42 8.66 -5.36 2.40
CA TYR A 42 7.27 -5.71 2.68
C TYR A 42 6.26 -4.90 1.86
N TYR A 43 6.48 -3.58 1.72
CA TYR A 43 5.60 -2.72 0.92
C TYR A 43 5.87 -2.85 -0.58
N ALA A 44 7.14 -2.98 -1.00
CA ALA A 44 7.50 -3.15 -2.41
C ALA A 44 6.84 -4.41 -3.02
N GLN A 45 6.80 -5.51 -2.27
CA GLN A 45 6.14 -6.76 -2.68
C GLN A 45 4.62 -6.63 -2.90
N ARG A 46 3.99 -5.52 -2.52
CA ARG A 46 2.53 -5.30 -2.57
C ARG A 46 2.10 -4.16 -3.49
N ALA A 47 3.04 -3.61 -4.27
CA ALA A 47 2.81 -2.43 -5.11
C ALA A 47 2.23 -2.74 -6.52
N SER A 48 1.60 -3.91 -6.70
CA SER A 48 1.04 -4.38 -7.98
C SER A 48 -0.42 -3.99 -8.18
#